data_AF-A0A2N3BCM3-F1
#
_entry.id   AF-A0A2N3BCM3-F1
#
_cell.length_a   1.000
_cell.length_b   1.000
_cell.length_c   1.000
_cell.angle_alpha   90.00
_cell.angle_beta   90.00
_cell.angle_gamma   90.00
#
_symmetry.space_group_name_H-M   'P 1'
#
loop_
_entity.id
_entity.type
_entity.pdbx_description
1 polymer ?
#
loop_
_entity_poly.entity_id
_entity_poly.type
_entity_poly.pdbx_seq_one_letter_code
_entity_poly.pdbx_strand_id
1 'polypeptide(L)'
;MANEIFGDGVTVVSASYTGATNSSAIYGRGDSRSPDATPTDTGVILSTGNAASFTQSNGDPNRSASTSTDTSGPNNNAQFNALAGASTYDAAWLDVDFIPTGDTMTMQFVFSSEEYPEYINSIYNDLVGVWVNGAPVEMTIGDGQTSVTSINGANNQNLYINNTNDAYNTEMDGFTVTMTLKMTVIPGQVNSIRIGIADLGDAQYDSNLLIASNSVQTALIAHNDTVTLAPGATKTVDVLANDSGPGGSTLTITEINGQAVSAGSTITLATGQQITLNADGTLTIVGDADTETVNFTYKVNNGGGNGISDVAFVTINQVPCFVAGTRIATPDGMAAVEALAPGDLVLTKDEGAQPLRWSGRRLVPAEGDFAPIRITAGTFGPHGELWLSPQHRVLVRDPLAELLFGDAEVLVAAKDLVNGTTVTRVEGAMVEYVHILFDRHQVIWSEGLASESFLPGPQAMRSFDAPMVAEIRALFPELDPATGHGYSPAARRLLRGFEAQVLFSQPQAA
;
A
#
# COMPACT_ATOMS: atom_id res chain seq x y z
N MET A 1 -23.78 -14.73 -15.01
CA MET A 1 -22.90 -14.26 -13.93
C MET A 1 -21.69 -15.19 -13.77
N ALA A 2 -21.82 -16.43 -13.28
CA ALA A 2 -20.66 -17.32 -13.17
C ALA A 2 -19.88 -17.49 -14.50
N ASN A 3 -20.56 -17.84 -15.60
CA ASN A 3 -19.91 -17.94 -16.93
C ASN A 3 -19.38 -16.61 -17.49
N GLU A 4 -19.74 -15.46 -16.89
CA GLU A 4 -19.21 -14.16 -17.31
C GLU A 4 -17.83 -13.91 -16.67
N ILE A 5 -17.66 -14.27 -15.40
CA ILE A 5 -16.45 -13.95 -14.62
C ILE A 5 -15.43 -15.08 -14.60
N PHE A 6 -15.85 -16.33 -14.74
CA PHE A 6 -14.96 -17.50 -14.80
C PHE A 6 -14.32 -17.63 -16.18
N GLY A 7 -12.99 -17.65 -16.19
CA GLY A 7 -12.18 -17.67 -17.40
C GLY A 7 -11.29 -18.90 -17.51
N ASP A 8 -10.14 -18.71 -18.15
CA ASP A 8 -9.24 -19.79 -18.56
C ASP A 8 -8.74 -20.63 -17.38
N GLY A 9 -8.66 -21.93 -17.62
CA GLY A 9 -8.20 -22.89 -16.63
C GLY A 9 -9.24 -23.23 -15.56
N VAL A 10 -10.50 -22.79 -15.69
CA VAL A 10 -11.57 -23.12 -14.75
C VAL A 10 -12.83 -23.61 -15.46
N THR A 11 -13.43 -24.68 -14.96
CA THR A 11 -14.72 -25.21 -15.43
C THR A 11 -15.79 -25.02 -14.37
N VAL A 12 -16.82 -24.23 -14.66
CA VAL A 12 -18.00 -24.07 -13.78
C VAL A 12 -18.83 -25.36 -13.78
N VAL A 13 -19.19 -25.85 -12.60
CA VAL A 13 -20.03 -27.04 -12.37
C VAL A 13 -21.46 -26.63 -12.07
N SER A 14 -21.64 -25.73 -11.11
CA SER A 14 -22.94 -25.19 -10.69
C SER A 14 -22.77 -23.78 -10.16
N ALA A 15 -23.83 -22.98 -10.23
CA ALA A 15 -23.85 -21.64 -9.67
C ALA A 15 -25.25 -21.28 -9.17
N SER A 16 -25.31 -20.51 -8.09
CA SER A 16 -26.53 -19.92 -7.56
C SER A 16 -26.28 -18.51 -7.05
N TYR A 17 -27.28 -17.65 -7.18
CA TYR A 17 -27.27 -16.29 -6.64
C TYR A 17 -28.25 -16.18 -5.48
N THR A 18 -27.87 -15.43 -4.44
CA THR A 18 -28.76 -15.04 -3.35
C THR A 18 -28.64 -13.53 -3.14
N GLY A 19 -29.78 -12.85 -3.03
CA GLY A 19 -29.86 -11.40 -2.91
C GLY A 19 -31.16 -10.90 -3.56
N ALA A 20 -31.44 -9.61 -3.48
CA ALA A 20 -32.58 -9.04 -4.19
C ALA A 20 -32.36 -9.11 -5.71
N THR A 21 -33.43 -9.21 -6.49
CA THR A 21 -33.32 -9.39 -7.95
C THR A 21 -32.67 -8.21 -8.69
N ASN A 22 -32.64 -7.04 -8.07
CA ASN A 22 -32.02 -5.81 -8.57
C ASN A 22 -30.60 -5.57 -8.00
N SER A 23 -30.13 -6.37 -7.05
CA SER A 23 -28.82 -6.26 -6.40
C SER A 23 -27.70 -6.97 -7.17
N SER A 24 -27.95 -7.38 -8.41
CA SER A 24 -26.92 -7.91 -9.29
C SER A 24 -27.26 -7.73 -10.76
N ALA A 25 -26.24 -7.65 -11.60
CA ALA A 25 -26.38 -7.64 -13.06
C ALA A 25 -25.11 -8.14 -13.75
N ILE A 26 -25.25 -8.52 -15.02
CA ILE A 26 -24.12 -8.57 -15.96
C ILE A 26 -24.06 -7.20 -16.62
N TYR A 27 -22.93 -6.50 -16.46
CA TYR A 27 -22.71 -5.23 -17.13
C TYR A 27 -21.96 -5.43 -18.44
N GLY A 28 -22.07 -4.46 -19.34
CA GLY A 28 -21.35 -4.45 -20.60
C GLY A 28 -21.16 -3.02 -21.12
N ARG A 29 -20.21 -2.84 -22.04
CA ARG A 29 -19.77 -1.52 -22.53
C ARG A 29 -19.11 -0.66 -21.46
N GLY A 30 -18.51 -1.28 -20.43
CA GLY A 30 -17.83 -0.62 -19.32
C GLY A 30 -16.83 0.43 -19.78
N ASP A 31 -15.92 0.06 -20.68
CA ASP A 31 -14.85 0.95 -21.18
C ASP A 31 -15.41 2.21 -21.85
N SER A 32 -16.57 2.10 -22.48
CA SER A 32 -17.22 3.23 -23.20
C SER A 32 -18.26 3.99 -22.37
N ARG A 33 -18.83 3.37 -21.34
CA ARG A 33 -19.90 3.97 -20.51
C ARG A 33 -19.37 4.52 -19.20
N SER A 34 -18.48 3.80 -18.54
CA SER A 34 -17.95 4.11 -17.22
C SER A 34 -16.45 3.79 -17.23
N PRO A 35 -15.66 4.52 -18.04
CA PRO A 35 -14.22 4.33 -18.11
C PRO A 35 -13.61 4.50 -16.72
N ASP A 36 -12.59 3.70 -16.43
CA ASP A 36 -11.84 3.63 -15.16
C ASP A 36 -12.63 3.11 -13.94
N ALA A 37 -13.95 3.32 -13.88
CA ALA A 37 -14.81 2.85 -12.80
C ALA A 37 -15.31 1.39 -12.98
N THR A 38 -14.98 0.77 -14.11
CA THR A 38 -15.20 -0.65 -14.37
C THR A 38 -13.87 -1.34 -14.64
N PRO A 39 -13.65 -2.58 -14.15
CA PRO A 39 -12.35 -3.24 -14.33
C PRO A 39 -12.10 -3.76 -15.75
N THR A 40 -13.17 -3.95 -16.54
CA THR A 40 -13.18 -4.44 -17.93
C THR A 40 -14.47 -4.01 -18.64
N ASP A 41 -14.54 -4.15 -19.97
CA ASP A 41 -15.74 -3.79 -20.75
C ASP A 41 -17.01 -4.58 -20.39
N THR A 42 -16.86 -5.83 -19.92
CA THR A 42 -17.97 -6.67 -19.44
C THR A 42 -17.63 -7.30 -18.10
N GLY A 43 -18.63 -7.73 -17.35
CA GLY A 43 -18.42 -8.37 -16.06
C GLY A 43 -19.71 -8.49 -15.26
N VAL A 44 -19.58 -8.72 -13.95
CA VAL A 44 -20.70 -8.83 -13.02
C VAL A 44 -20.61 -7.75 -11.98
N ILE A 45 -21.75 -7.12 -11.67
CA ILE A 45 -21.90 -6.23 -10.53
C ILE A 45 -22.75 -6.92 -9.47
N LEU A 46 -22.29 -6.90 -8.23
CA LEU A 46 -23.08 -7.15 -7.03
C LEU A 46 -23.21 -5.81 -6.30
N SER A 47 -24.39 -5.51 -5.80
CA SER A 47 -24.70 -4.24 -5.14
C SER A 47 -25.43 -4.52 -3.84
N THR A 48 -25.20 -3.72 -2.80
CA THR A 48 -26.09 -3.73 -1.64
C THR A 48 -27.40 -3.00 -1.92
N GLY A 49 -27.38 -2.10 -2.91
CA GLY A 49 -28.55 -1.43 -3.46
C GLY A 49 -29.01 -1.95 -4.83
N ASN A 50 -29.46 -1.03 -5.68
CA ASN A 50 -29.90 -1.33 -7.04
C ASN A 50 -28.73 -1.24 -8.03
N ALA A 51 -28.29 -2.37 -8.57
CA ALA A 51 -27.19 -2.43 -9.54
C ALA A 51 -27.44 -1.59 -10.81
N ALA A 52 -28.69 -1.35 -11.20
CA ALA A 52 -29.02 -0.50 -12.34
C ALA A 52 -28.78 0.99 -12.07
N SER A 53 -28.63 1.39 -10.79
CA SER A 53 -28.31 2.75 -10.37
C SER A 53 -26.80 3.03 -10.41
N PHE A 54 -25.94 2.05 -10.69
CA PHE A 54 -24.49 2.27 -10.75
C PHE A 54 -24.09 3.37 -11.75
N THR A 55 -24.80 3.46 -12.88
CA THR A 55 -24.69 4.55 -13.86
C THR A 55 -26.08 4.93 -14.36
N GLN A 56 -26.31 6.18 -14.72
CA GLN A 56 -27.56 6.56 -15.40
C GLN A 56 -27.53 6.33 -16.92
N SER A 57 -28.70 6.03 -17.49
CA SER A 57 -28.87 5.72 -18.93
C SER A 57 -28.54 6.89 -19.87
N ASN A 58 -28.46 8.12 -19.35
CA ASN A 58 -28.29 9.36 -20.11
C ASN A 58 -26.84 9.87 -20.15
N GLY A 59 -25.91 9.22 -19.45
CA GLY A 59 -24.47 9.51 -19.53
C GLY A 59 -23.98 10.72 -18.72
N ASP A 60 -24.83 11.34 -17.90
CA ASP A 60 -24.39 12.32 -16.90
C ASP A 60 -23.81 11.56 -15.67
N PRO A 61 -22.73 12.04 -15.03
CA PRO A 61 -22.22 11.46 -13.78
C PRO A 61 -22.95 12.00 -12.53
N ASN A 62 -22.99 11.20 -11.46
CA ASN A 62 -23.42 11.50 -10.07
C ASN A 62 -24.32 12.74 -9.89
N ARG A 63 -25.65 12.57 -10.02
CA ARG A 63 -26.60 13.68 -9.84
C ARG A 63 -27.34 13.68 -8.50
N SER A 64 -27.06 12.71 -7.65
CA SER A 64 -27.70 12.53 -6.36
C SER A 64 -26.66 12.10 -5.33
N ALA A 65 -26.27 13.03 -4.46
CA ALA A 65 -25.26 12.84 -3.41
C ALA A 65 -25.65 11.87 -2.27
N SER A 66 -26.62 10.98 -2.52
CA SER A 66 -27.20 10.03 -1.55
C SER A 66 -28.06 8.99 -2.28
N THR A 67 -27.54 8.33 -3.31
CA THR A 67 -28.31 7.25 -3.96
C THR A 67 -28.28 6.01 -3.07
N SER A 68 -29.38 5.77 -2.36
CA SER A 68 -29.54 4.56 -1.55
C SER A 68 -30.86 3.87 -1.86
N THR A 69 -30.78 2.56 -2.01
CA THR A 69 -31.91 1.67 -2.24
C THR A 69 -31.87 0.51 -1.26
N ASP A 70 -32.62 0.61 -0.17
CA ASP A 70 -32.92 -0.54 0.69
C ASP A 70 -33.47 -1.71 -0.17
N THR A 71 -32.89 -2.89 0.00
CA THR A 71 -33.23 -4.07 -0.80
C THR A 71 -33.89 -5.14 0.06
N SER A 72 -34.15 -6.29 -0.56
CA SER A 72 -34.67 -7.48 0.15
C SER A 72 -33.59 -8.53 0.35
N GLY A 73 -32.32 -8.11 0.34
CA GLY A 73 -31.18 -8.97 0.58
C GLY A 73 -31.23 -9.63 1.97
N PRO A 74 -30.61 -10.80 2.17
CA PRO A 74 -30.62 -11.44 3.48
C PRO A 74 -29.82 -10.66 4.53
N ASN A 75 -30.49 -10.33 5.63
CA ASN A 75 -29.89 -9.73 6.81
C ASN A 75 -29.26 -10.79 7.74
N ASN A 76 -28.24 -10.39 8.49
CA ASN A 76 -27.57 -11.19 9.52
C ASN A 76 -27.06 -12.55 9.04
N ASN A 77 -26.50 -12.60 7.83
CA ASN A 77 -25.85 -13.81 7.35
C ASN A 77 -24.64 -14.12 8.22
N ALA A 78 -24.55 -15.34 8.75
CA ALA A 78 -23.52 -15.71 9.72
C ALA A 78 -22.08 -15.56 9.21
N GLN A 79 -21.81 -15.81 7.92
CA GLN A 79 -20.45 -15.65 7.37
C GLN A 79 -20.08 -14.17 7.21
N PHE A 80 -21.00 -13.35 6.72
CA PHE A 80 -20.79 -11.91 6.62
C PHE A 80 -20.65 -11.28 8.00
N ASN A 81 -21.52 -11.63 8.96
CA ASN A 81 -21.40 -11.16 10.35
C ASN A 81 -20.07 -11.56 11.00
N ALA A 82 -19.60 -12.78 10.75
CA ALA A 82 -18.33 -13.25 11.29
C ALA A 82 -17.13 -12.48 10.70
N LEU A 83 -17.18 -12.14 9.41
CA LEU A 83 -16.14 -11.35 8.75
C LEU A 83 -16.20 -9.87 9.16
N ALA A 84 -17.41 -9.34 9.35
CA ALA A 84 -17.67 -7.97 9.79
C ALA A 84 -17.37 -7.73 11.27
N GLY A 85 -17.52 -8.75 12.12
CA GLY A 85 -17.56 -8.57 13.58
C GLY A 85 -18.82 -7.84 14.09
N ALA A 86 -19.82 -7.63 13.22
CA ALA A 86 -21.07 -6.93 13.51
C ALA A 86 -22.23 -7.53 12.69
N SER A 87 -23.45 -7.01 12.87
CA SER A 87 -24.60 -7.38 12.04
C SER A 87 -24.49 -6.75 10.65
N THR A 88 -24.69 -7.55 9.61
CA THR A 88 -24.75 -7.09 8.22
C THR A 88 -26.18 -7.12 7.66
N TYR A 89 -26.44 -6.31 6.65
CA TYR A 89 -27.74 -6.18 6.00
C TYR A 89 -27.63 -6.36 4.48
N ASP A 90 -28.76 -6.61 3.82
CA ASP A 90 -28.93 -6.51 2.37
C ASP A 90 -27.90 -7.26 1.51
N ALA A 91 -27.44 -8.40 2.02
CA ALA A 91 -26.36 -9.14 1.37
C ALA A 91 -26.76 -9.65 -0.03
N ALA A 92 -25.81 -9.55 -0.97
CA ALA A 92 -25.90 -10.12 -2.31
C ALA A 92 -24.65 -10.94 -2.60
N TRP A 93 -24.82 -12.22 -2.96
CA TRP A 93 -23.69 -13.11 -3.21
C TRP A 93 -23.96 -14.18 -4.28
N LEU A 94 -22.87 -14.64 -4.88
CA LEU A 94 -22.81 -15.74 -5.82
C LEU A 94 -22.07 -16.92 -5.17
N ASP A 95 -22.70 -18.09 -5.16
CA ASP A 95 -22.07 -19.37 -4.82
C ASP A 95 -21.79 -20.13 -6.13
N VAL A 96 -20.56 -20.61 -6.32
CA VAL A 96 -20.14 -21.34 -7.52
C VAL A 96 -19.31 -22.55 -7.14
N ASP A 97 -19.67 -23.71 -7.67
CA ASP A 97 -18.81 -24.89 -7.67
C ASP A 97 -18.06 -24.96 -9.00
N PHE A 98 -16.77 -25.23 -8.96
CA PHE A 98 -15.90 -25.21 -10.12
C PHE A 98 -14.75 -26.22 -10.01
N ILE A 99 -14.14 -26.55 -11.14
CA ILE A 99 -12.95 -27.41 -11.23
C ILE A 99 -11.82 -26.59 -11.87
N PRO A 100 -10.78 -26.21 -11.11
CA PRO A 100 -9.63 -25.48 -11.63
C PRO A 100 -8.55 -26.44 -12.17
N THR A 101 -7.72 -25.92 -13.05
CA THR A 101 -6.54 -26.63 -13.59
C THR A 101 -5.24 -26.26 -12.85
N GLY A 102 -5.15 -25.02 -12.35
CA GLY A 102 -4.07 -24.54 -11.46
C GLY A 102 -4.45 -24.59 -9.98
N ASP A 103 -3.45 -24.44 -9.10
CA ASP A 103 -3.60 -24.40 -7.64
C ASP A 103 -3.78 -22.98 -7.08
N THR A 104 -3.61 -21.98 -7.95
CA THR A 104 -3.80 -20.56 -7.66
C THR A 104 -4.79 -19.97 -8.66
N MET A 105 -5.78 -19.27 -8.13
CA MET A 105 -6.82 -18.59 -8.90
C MET A 105 -6.80 -17.10 -8.60
N THR A 106 -7.08 -16.28 -9.61
CA THR A 106 -7.16 -14.82 -9.48
C THR A 106 -8.61 -14.37 -9.49
N MET A 107 -8.89 -13.12 -9.11
CA MET A 107 -10.15 -12.43 -9.42
C MET A 107 -9.87 -10.94 -9.47
N GLN A 108 -10.20 -10.26 -10.57
CA GLN A 108 -10.05 -8.81 -10.69
C GLN A 108 -11.36 -8.10 -10.39
N PHE A 109 -11.30 -6.99 -9.66
CA PHE A 109 -12.49 -6.28 -9.25
C PHE A 109 -12.25 -4.79 -9.01
N VAL A 110 -13.32 -4.00 -9.06
CA VAL A 110 -13.38 -2.62 -8.54
C VAL A 110 -14.43 -2.59 -7.44
N PHE A 111 -14.12 -1.88 -6.35
CA PHE A 111 -15.08 -1.56 -5.29
C PHE A 111 -15.44 -0.08 -5.37
N SER A 112 -16.72 0.25 -5.24
CA SER A 112 -17.23 1.63 -5.30
C SER A 112 -18.35 1.82 -4.28
N SER A 113 -18.45 3.04 -3.73
CA SER A 113 -19.38 3.33 -2.63
C SER A 113 -19.72 4.82 -2.54
N GLU A 114 -20.92 5.12 -2.04
CA GLU A 114 -21.36 6.46 -1.62
C GLU A 114 -20.81 6.83 -0.21
N GLU A 115 -20.21 5.88 0.52
CA GLU A 115 -19.58 6.16 1.83
C GLU A 115 -18.21 6.83 1.72
N TYR A 116 -17.65 6.87 0.51
CA TYR A 116 -16.43 7.62 0.22
C TYR A 116 -16.73 9.10 -0.01
N PRO A 117 -15.86 10.05 0.42
CA PRO A 117 -14.72 9.89 1.30
C PRO A 117 -15.04 10.11 2.81
N GLU A 118 -16.30 10.31 3.21
CA GLU A 118 -16.65 10.91 4.52
C GLU A 118 -16.72 9.92 5.71
N TYR A 119 -17.00 8.62 5.50
CA TYR A 119 -17.25 7.66 6.60
C TYR A 119 -16.10 6.67 6.86
N ILE A 120 -14.90 7.10 6.51
CA ILE A 120 -13.70 6.27 6.47
C ILE A 120 -13.07 6.15 7.86
N ASN A 121 -12.87 4.89 8.29
CA ASN A 121 -12.55 4.41 9.66
C ASN A 121 -13.77 4.13 10.55
N SER A 122 -14.99 4.16 10.03
CA SER A 122 -16.13 3.64 10.78
C SER A 122 -16.40 2.18 10.48
N ILE A 123 -17.05 1.52 11.44
CA ILE A 123 -17.68 0.20 11.37
C ILE A 123 -18.83 0.13 10.33
N TYR A 124 -18.81 0.98 9.29
CA TYR A 124 -19.90 1.15 8.33
C TYR A 124 -19.54 0.77 6.89
N ASN A 125 -18.25 0.60 6.56
CA ASN A 125 -17.86 0.18 5.21
C ASN A 125 -18.48 -1.18 4.84
N ASP A 126 -19.29 -1.17 3.79
CA ASP A 126 -19.91 -2.37 3.23
C ASP A 126 -18.88 -3.47 2.96
N LEU A 127 -19.26 -4.67 3.36
CA LEU A 127 -18.38 -5.80 3.46
C LEU A 127 -18.36 -6.58 2.15
N VAL A 128 -17.24 -6.54 1.42
CA VAL A 128 -16.95 -7.56 0.41
C VAL A 128 -16.38 -8.81 1.10
N GLY A 129 -16.95 -9.98 0.79
CA GLY A 129 -16.53 -11.25 1.33
C GLY A 129 -16.30 -12.29 0.25
N VAL A 130 -15.16 -12.98 0.32
CA VAL A 130 -14.84 -14.12 -0.54
C VAL A 130 -14.48 -15.32 0.32
N TRP A 131 -15.06 -16.48 0.03
CA TRP A 131 -14.73 -17.74 0.70
C TRP A 131 -14.44 -18.82 -0.33
N VAL A 132 -13.36 -19.57 -0.15
CA VAL A 132 -13.01 -20.73 -0.96
C VAL A 132 -13.02 -21.96 -0.07
N ASN A 133 -13.75 -23.01 -0.48
CA ASN A 133 -13.93 -24.25 0.27
C ASN A 133 -14.37 -24.01 1.73
N GLY A 134 -15.18 -22.97 1.94
CA GLY A 134 -15.69 -22.55 3.25
C GLY A 134 -14.72 -21.69 4.09
N ALA A 135 -13.45 -21.55 3.69
CA ALA A 135 -12.48 -20.70 4.35
C ALA A 135 -12.52 -19.27 3.77
N PRO A 136 -12.46 -18.21 4.60
CA PRO A 136 -12.39 -16.85 4.09
C PRO A 136 -11.07 -16.63 3.34
N VAL A 137 -11.14 -15.90 2.24
CA VAL A 137 -9.98 -15.39 1.51
C VAL A 137 -9.66 -14.01 2.07
N GLU A 138 -8.45 -13.82 2.58
CA GLU A 138 -8.03 -12.50 3.05
C GLU A 138 -7.86 -11.56 1.84
N MET A 139 -8.59 -10.45 1.85
CA MET A 139 -8.42 -9.39 0.87
C MET A 139 -7.32 -8.46 1.34
N THR A 140 -6.10 -8.78 0.92
CA THR A 140 -4.92 -8.03 1.33
C THR A 140 -4.32 -7.29 0.15
N ILE A 141 -4.10 -6.00 0.32
CA ILE A 141 -3.38 -5.16 -0.63
C ILE A 141 -1.88 -5.32 -0.39
N GLY A 142 -1.09 -5.44 -1.46
CA GLY A 142 0.37 -5.53 -1.36
C GLY A 142 0.85 -6.76 -0.57
N ASP A 143 1.54 -6.51 0.54
CA ASP A 143 2.23 -7.51 1.38
C ASP A 143 1.36 -8.16 2.47
N GLY A 144 0.04 -7.99 2.40
CA GLY A 144 -0.86 -8.82 3.20
C GLY A 144 -1.65 -8.13 4.31
N GLN A 145 -1.67 -6.80 4.47
CA GLN A 145 -2.15 -6.19 5.73
C GLN A 145 -3.17 -5.05 5.63
N THR A 146 -3.49 -4.56 4.44
CA THR A 146 -4.53 -3.53 4.26
C THR A 146 -5.74 -4.14 3.58
N SER A 147 -6.91 -4.01 4.22
CA SER A 147 -8.20 -4.41 3.66
C SER A 147 -8.65 -3.39 2.61
N VAL A 148 -9.52 -3.81 1.69
CA VAL A 148 -10.18 -2.92 0.71
C VAL A 148 -10.86 -1.73 1.40
N THR A 149 -11.40 -1.94 2.60
CA THR A 149 -12.03 -0.92 3.45
C THR A 149 -11.08 0.15 3.99
N SER A 150 -9.77 0.02 3.78
CA SER A 150 -8.74 0.99 4.19
C SER A 150 -8.20 1.83 3.03
N ILE A 151 -8.73 1.69 1.81
CA ILE A 151 -8.32 2.46 0.63
C ILE A 151 -9.09 3.77 0.59
N ASN A 152 -8.40 4.90 0.57
CA ASN A 152 -9.01 6.24 0.54
C ASN A 152 -7.98 7.34 0.28
N GLY A 153 -8.44 8.59 0.26
CA GLY A 153 -7.60 9.79 0.10
C GLY A 153 -6.57 10.04 1.21
N ALA A 154 -6.52 9.26 2.29
CA ALA A 154 -5.48 9.31 3.32
C ALA A 154 -4.61 8.04 3.37
N ASN A 155 -5.20 6.85 3.17
CA ASN A 155 -4.55 5.54 3.25
C ASN A 155 -4.61 4.82 1.89
N ASN A 156 -3.47 4.35 1.37
CA ASN A 156 -3.39 3.75 0.03
C ASN A 156 -3.96 4.66 -1.08
N GLN A 157 -3.64 5.95 -1.04
CA GLN A 157 -4.23 6.99 -1.88
C GLN A 157 -4.12 6.71 -3.38
N ASN A 158 -3.05 6.04 -3.80
CA ASN A 158 -2.85 5.68 -5.20
C ASN A 158 -3.90 4.69 -5.72
N LEU A 159 -4.49 3.89 -4.83
CA LEU A 159 -5.50 2.89 -5.20
C LEU A 159 -6.93 3.45 -5.14
N TYR A 160 -7.10 4.68 -4.66
CA TYR A 160 -8.38 5.37 -4.53
C TYR A 160 -8.58 6.39 -5.65
N ILE A 161 -9.78 6.42 -6.21
CA ILE A 161 -10.22 7.41 -7.18
C ILE A 161 -11.40 8.16 -6.57
N ASN A 162 -11.23 9.48 -6.43
CA ASN A 162 -12.27 10.36 -5.93
C ASN A 162 -13.28 10.70 -7.03
N ASN A 163 -14.57 10.58 -6.74
CA ASN A 163 -15.66 10.95 -7.63
C ASN A 163 -16.65 11.97 -7.03
N THR A 164 -16.34 12.62 -5.91
CA THR A 164 -17.20 13.67 -5.30
C THR A 164 -17.45 14.91 -6.17
N ASN A 165 -16.78 15.03 -7.32
CA ASN A 165 -16.97 16.10 -8.30
C ASN A 165 -17.51 15.56 -9.64
N ASP A 166 -18.03 14.33 -9.63
CA ASP A 166 -18.72 13.70 -10.76
C ASP A 166 -17.82 13.60 -11.99
N ALA A 167 -16.53 13.29 -11.77
CA ALA A 167 -15.55 13.18 -12.85
C ALA A 167 -15.72 11.89 -13.67
N TYR A 168 -16.31 10.86 -13.06
CA TYR A 168 -16.51 9.53 -13.62
C TYR A 168 -17.99 9.21 -13.67
N ASN A 169 -18.41 8.50 -14.73
CA ASN A 169 -19.81 8.08 -14.90
C ASN A 169 -20.12 6.88 -14.00
N THR A 170 -20.23 7.16 -12.72
CA THR A 170 -20.84 6.32 -11.69
C THR A 170 -21.59 7.26 -10.75
N GLU A 171 -22.65 6.78 -10.10
CA GLU A 171 -23.30 7.57 -9.03
C GLU A 171 -22.47 7.56 -7.74
N MET A 172 -21.53 6.62 -7.59
CA MET A 172 -20.73 6.48 -6.36
C MET A 172 -19.76 7.66 -6.17
N ASP A 173 -19.58 8.11 -4.93
CA ASP A 173 -18.71 9.24 -4.58
C ASP A 173 -17.20 8.87 -4.59
N GLY A 174 -16.86 7.59 -4.59
CA GLY A 174 -15.50 7.10 -4.79
C GLY A 174 -15.43 5.64 -5.21
N PHE A 175 -14.27 5.24 -5.74
CA PHE A 175 -14.01 3.85 -6.14
C PHE A 175 -12.52 3.52 -6.15
N THR A 176 -12.18 2.24 -6.23
CA THR A 176 -10.79 1.78 -6.32
C THR A 176 -10.31 1.71 -7.77
N VAL A 177 -8.99 1.79 -8.00
CA VAL A 177 -8.40 1.21 -9.23
C VAL A 177 -8.77 -0.28 -9.35
N THR A 178 -8.55 -0.91 -10.50
CA THR A 178 -8.71 -2.37 -10.62
C THR A 178 -7.78 -3.09 -9.64
N MET A 179 -8.38 -3.87 -8.76
CA MET A 179 -7.73 -4.68 -7.73
C MET A 179 -7.70 -6.16 -8.16
N THR A 180 -6.93 -6.98 -7.44
CA THR A 180 -6.88 -8.43 -7.63
C THR A 180 -7.01 -9.17 -6.29
N LEU A 181 -7.56 -10.38 -6.31
CA LEU A 181 -7.44 -11.37 -5.23
C LEU A 181 -6.73 -12.62 -5.74
N LYS A 182 -5.87 -13.21 -4.90
CA LYS A 182 -5.25 -14.50 -5.15
C LYS A 182 -5.80 -15.53 -4.17
N MET A 183 -6.16 -16.69 -4.69
CA MET A 183 -6.87 -17.73 -3.93
C MET A 183 -6.21 -19.08 -4.17
N THR A 184 -5.93 -19.81 -3.10
CA THR A 184 -5.49 -21.20 -3.22
C THR A 184 -6.69 -22.12 -3.45
N VAL A 185 -6.60 -22.96 -4.47
CA VAL A 185 -7.64 -23.93 -4.87
C VAL A 185 -7.02 -25.30 -5.12
N ILE A 186 -7.85 -26.33 -5.22
CA ILE A 186 -7.39 -27.71 -5.41
C ILE A 186 -7.53 -28.12 -6.89
N PRO A 187 -6.44 -28.30 -7.65
CA PRO A 187 -6.50 -28.67 -9.06
C PRO A 187 -7.23 -29.99 -9.31
N GLY A 188 -8.04 -30.04 -10.37
CA GLY A 188 -8.72 -31.24 -10.84
C GLY A 188 -9.82 -31.77 -9.92
N GLN A 189 -10.18 -31.03 -8.87
CA GLN A 189 -11.26 -31.37 -7.93
C GLN A 189 -12.33 -30.27 -7.92
N VAL A 190 -13.54 -30.63 -7.48
CA VAL A 190 -14.59 -29.64 -7.25
C VAL A 190 -14.20 -28.80 -6.04
N ASN A 191 -14.10 -27.50 -6.26
CA ASN A 191 -13.95 -26.46 -5.25
C ASN A 191 -15.24 -25.64 -5.20
N SER A 192 -15.52 -25.00 -4.07
CA SER A 192 -16.62 -24.06 -3.92
C SER A 192 -16.10 -22.66 -3.65
N ILE A 193 -16.66 -21.64 -4.28
CA ILE A 193 -16.40 -20.23 -3.96
C ILE A 193 -17.71 -19.49 -3.69
N ARG A 194 -17.70 -18.64 -2.66
CA ARG A 194 -18.71 -17.61 -2.40
C ARG A 194 -18.08 -16.25 -2.61
N ILE A 195 -18.71 -15.39 -3.41
CA ILE A 195 -18.31 -14.00 -3.63
C ILE A 195 -19.53 -13.13 -3.33
N GLY A 196 -19.42 -12.16 -2.43
CA GLY A 196 -20.55 -11.29 -2.15
C GLY A 196 -20.20 -9.99 -1.47
N ILE A 197 -21.24 -9.17 -1.31
CA ILE A 197 -21.23 -7.87 -0.67
C ILE A 197 -22.40 -7.79 0.32
N ALA A 198 -22.26 -7.03 1.40
CA ALA A 198 -23.33 -6.81 2.38
C ALA A 198 -23.14 -5.46 3.09
N ASP A 199 -24.25 -4.83 3.45
CA ASP A 199 -24.23 -3.58 4.20
C ASP A 199 -23.72 -3.77 5.62
N LEU A 200 -22.96 -2.81 6.13
CA LEU A 200 -22.44 -2.85 7.49
C LEU A 200 -23.04 -1.72 8.35
N GLY A 201 -23.83 -2.08 9.35
CA GLY A 201 -24.27 -1.15 10.41
C GLY A 201 -25.48 -0.26 10.09
N ASP A 202 -25.63 0.27 8.87
CA ASP A 202 -26.90 0.84 8.36
C ASP A 202 -27.15 0.45 6.89
N ALA A 203 -28.34 0.74 6.37
CA ALA A 203 -28.76 0.42 5.00
C ALA A 203 -28.97 1.71 4.17
N GLN A 204 -28.29 2.82 4.55
CA GLN A 204 -28.54 4.15 3.99
C GLN A 204 -27.57 4.57 2.89
N TYR A 205 -26.53 3.79 2.60
CA TYR A 205 -25.57 4.05 1.53
C TYR A 205 -25.30 2.76 0.77
N ASP A 206 -25.31 2.82 -0.56
CA ASP A 206 -25.13 1.64 -1.40
C ASP A 206 -23.64 1.49 -1.79
N SER A 207 -23.13 0.26 -1.78
CA SER A 207 -21.83 -0.08 -2.36
C SER A 207 -21.95 -1.12 -3.46
N ASN A 208 -20.92 -1.18 -4.31
CA ASN A 208 -20.86 -2.10 -5.43
C ASN A 208 -19.52 -2.83 -5.49
N LEU A 209 -19.61 -4.12 -5.81
CA LEU A 209 -18.50 -4.97 -6.21
C LEU A 209 -18.64 -5.30 -7.69
N LEU A 210 -17.76 -4.71 -8.51
CA LEU A 210 -17.67 -4.98 -9.94
C LEU A 210 -16.56 -5.99 -10.20
N ILE A 211 -16.90 -7.15 -10.74
CA ILE A 211 -15.98 -8.26 -11.01
C ILE A 211 -15.76 -8.35 -12.52
N ALA A 212 -14.50 -8.31 -12.94
CA ALA A 212 -14.11 -8.36 -14.34
C ALA A 212 -14.47 -9.70 -15.00
N SER A 213 -14.87 -9.64 -16.28
CA SER A 213 -15.13 -10.84 -17.06
C SER A 213 -13.86 -11.68 -17.24
N ASN A 214 -14.01 -13.00 -17.23
CA ASN A 214 -12.95 -14.00 -17.33
C ASN A 214 -11.78 -13.85 -16.32
N SER A 215 -11.90 -13.01 -15.29
CA SER A 215 -10.83 -12.74 -14.34
C SER A 215 -10.70 -13.79 -13.24
N VAL A 216 -11.72 -14.63 -13.08
CA VAL A 216 -11.70 -15.81 -12.19
C VAL A 216 -11.08 -16.98 -12.94
N GLN A 217 -9.74 -17.02 -12.95
CA GLN A 217 -8.94 -17.86 -13.85
C GLN A 217 -7.65 -18.35 -13.18
N THR A 218 -6.98 -19.35 -13.78
CA THR A 218 -5.72 -19.94 -13.27
C THR A 218 -4.58 -19.95 -14.30
N ALA A 219 -4.74 -19.27 -15.43
CA ALA A 219 -3.84 -19.34 -16.59
C ALA A 219 -2.69 -18.31 -16.54
N LEU A 220 -2.97 -17.09 -16.11
CA LEU A 220 -1.98 -16.02 -15.95
C LEU A 220 -2.05 -15.47 -14.53
N ILE A 221 -0.98 -15.62 -13.76
CA ILE A 221 -0.92 -15.18 -12.36
C ILE A 221 0.15 -14.11 -12.26
N ALA A 222 -0.29 -12.87 -12.03
CA ALA A 222 0.59 -11.77 -11.66
C ALA A 222 0.84 -11.79 -10.15
N HIS A 223 2.08 -11.82 -9.70
CA HIS A 223 2.44 -11.90 -8.29
C HIS A 223 2.81 -10.52 -7.75
N ASN A 224 2.48 -10.27 -6.47
CA ASN A 224 2.80 -9.00 -5.85
C ASN A 224 4.32 -8.83 -5.68
N ASP A 225 4.78 -7.60 -5.84
CA ASP A 225 6.18 -7.20 -5.71
C ASP A 225 6.39 -6.27 -4.53
N THR A 226 7.64 -6.22 -4.07
CA THR A 226 8.04 -5.29 -3.02
C THR A 226 9.36 -4.64 -3.37
N VAL A 227 9.42 -3.32 -3.23
CA VAL A 227 10.56 -2.50 -3.61
C VAL A 227 10.93 -1.58 -2.46
N THR A 228 12.08 -1.84 -1.86
CA THR A 228 12.66 -0.93 -0.87
C THR A 228 13.66 0.03 -1.53
N LEU A 229 13.49 1.33 -1.29
CA LEU A 229 14.39 2.42 -1.72
C LEU A 229 14.47 3.52 -0.66
N ALA A 230 15.49 4.37 -0.70
CA ALA A 230 15.51 5.57 0.14
C ALA A 230 14.52 6.62 -0.43
N PRO A 231 13.99 7.54 0.38
CA PRO A 231 13.20 8.67 -0.11
C PRO A 231 13.91 9.33 -1.29
N GLY A 232 13.18 9.40 -2.39
CA GLY A 232 13.61 10.03 -3.61
C GLY A 232 14.41 9.13 -4.56
N ALA A 233 15.06 8.10 -4.04
CA ALA A 233 15.99 7.31 -4.84
C ALA A 233 15.30 6.67 -6.06
N THR A 234 16.09 6.43 -7.10
CA THR A 234 15.63 5.65 -8.25
C THR A 234 16.02 4.18 -8.11
N LYS A 235 15.13 3.26 -8.49
CA LYS A 235 15.39 1.82 -8.57
C LYS A 235 14.65 1.22 -9.76
N THR A 236 15.35 0.40 -10.55
CA THR A 236 14.75 -0.42 -11.59
C THR A 236 14.43 -1.80 -11.02
N VAL A 237 13.23 -2.31 -11.31
CA VAL A 237 12.69 -3.59 -10.86
C VAL A 237 12.07 -4.34 -12.02
N ASP A 238 12.29 -5.65 -12.06
CA ASP A 238 11.59 -6.56 -12.96
C ASP A 238 10.41 -7.20 -12.21
N VAL A 239 9.23 -6.58 -12.33
CA VAL A 239 7.98 -7.06 -11.71
C VAL A 239 7.39 -8.26 -12.43
N LEU A 240 7.89 -8.60 -13.63
CA LEU A 240 7.42 -9.77 -14.37
C LEU A 240 8.22 -11.04 -14.01
N ALA A 241 9.28 -10.92 -13.23
CA ALA A 241 10.20 -12.01 -12.91
C ALA A 241 9.55 -13.13 -12.09
N ASN A 242 8.55 -12.80 -11.28
CA ASN A 242 7.76 -13.72 -10.45
C ASN A 242 6.42 -14.10 -11.08
N ASP A 243 6.05 -13.49 -12.21
CA ASP A 243 4.78 -13.73 -12.89
C ASP A 243 4.78 -15.02 -13.71
N SER A 244 3.60 -15.60 -13.89
CA SER A 244 3.41 -16.80 -14.70
C SER A 244 2.29 -16.62 -15.72
N GLY A 245 2.47 -17.18 -16.91
CA GLY A 245 1.51 -17.12 -18.00
C GLY A 245 1.41 -18.46 -18.75
N PRO A 246 0.39 -18.61 -19.60
CA PRO A 246 0.15 -19.86 -20.30
C PRO A 246 1.26 -20.14 -21.33
N GLY A 247 1.79 -21.36 -21.33
CA GLY A 247 2.61 -21.89 -22.42
C GLY A 247 3.92 -21.14 -22.70
N GLY A 248 4.50 -20.47 -21.70
CA GLY A 248 5.73 -19.68 -21.88
C GLY A 248 5.52 -18.39 -22.68
N SER A 249 4.29 -17.85 -22.66
CA SER A 249 3.96 -16.56 -23.25
C SER A 249 4.86 -15.45 -22.73
N THR A 250 5.24 -14.52 -23.61
CA THR A 250 5.89 -13.27 -23.20
C THR A 250 4.84 -12.36 -22.58
N LEU A 251 5.04 -12.06 -21.30
CA LEU A 251 4.17 -11.16 -20.56
C LEU A 251 4.50 -9.70 -20.89
N THR A 252 3.48 -8.84 -20.98
CA THR A 252 3.69 -7.40 -21.17
C THR A 252 2.80 -6.58 -20.25
N ILE A 253 3.39 -5.55 -19.64
CA ILE A 253 2.68 -4.58 -18.80
C ILE A 253 1.89 -3.63 -19.72
N THR A 254 0.60 -3.47 -19.46
CA THR A 254 -0.30 -2.62 -20.24
C THR A 254 -0.88 -1.45 -19.47
N GLU A 255 -0.98 -1.57 -18.14
CA GLU A 255 -1.47 -0.49 -17.29
C GLU A 255 -0.60 -0.38 -16.03
N ILE A 256 -0.42 0.84 -15.56
CA ILE A 256 0.14 1.15 -14.24
C ILE A 256 -0.88 2.01 -13.52
N ASN A 257 -1.35 1.53 -12.37
CA ASN A 257 -2.30 2.19 -11.51
C ASN A 257 -3.60 2.62 -12.24
N GLY A 258 -4.12 1.71 -13.07
CA GLY A 258 -5.30 1.93 -13.92
C GLY A 258 -5.07 2.80 -15.16
N GLN A 259 -3.85 3.31 -15.37
CA GLN A 259 -3.53 4.14 -16.54
C GLN A 259 -2.80 3.32 -17.60
N ALA A 260 -3.27 3.39 -18.86
CA ALA A 260 -2.65 2.69 -19.97
C ALA A 260 -1.21 3.17 -20.21
N VAL A 261 -0.27 2.23 -20.38
CA VAL A 261 1.15 2.51 -20.61
C VAL A 261 1.71 1.74 -21.80
N SER A 262 2.79 2.30 -22.35
CA SER A 262 3.66 1.64 -23.33
C SER A 262 5.12 1.90 -22.94
N ALA A 263 6.07 1.22 -23.57
CA ALA A 263 7.48 1.46 -23.31
C ALA A 263 7.85 2.96 -23.46
N GLY A 264 8.41 3.54 -22.40
CA GLY A 264 8.74 4.96 -22.27
C GLY A 264 7.67 5.81 -21.57
N SER A 265 6.48 5.28 -21.31
CA SER A 265 5.45 5.96 -20.51
C SER A 265 5.90 6.11 -19.06
N THR A 266 5.60 7.27 -18.45
CA THR A 266 5.79 7.53 -17.01
C THR A 266 4.45 7.91 -16.39
N ILE A 267 4.09 7.24 -15.31
CA ILE A 267 2.93 7.56 -14.47
C ILE A 267 3.41 8.20 -13.17
N THR A 268 2.85 9.35 -12.81
CA THR A 268 3.04 9.96 -11.49
C THR A 268 1.89 9.52 -10.59
N LEU A 269 2.22 8.84 -9.49
CA LEU A 269 1.26 8.42 -8.48
C LEU A 269 0.72 9.62 -7.70
N ALA A 270 -0.44 9.48 -7.04
CA ALA A 270 -1.03 10.54 -6.23
C ALA A 270 -0.12 10.96 -5.06
N THR A 271 0.66 10.01 -4.54
CA THR A 271 1.69 10.23 -3.51
C THR A 271 3.02 10.76 -4.07
N GLY A 272 3.13 10.99 -5.39
CA GLY A 272 4.25 11.73 -6.00
C GLY A 272 5.37 10.88 -6.61
N GLN A 273 5.41 9.56 -6.38
CA GLN A 273 6.37 8.66 -7.01
C GLN A 273 6.14 8.61 -8.53
N GLN A 274 7.21 8.46 -9.30
CA GLN A 274 7.14 8.31 -10.76
C GLN A 274 7.53 6.90 -11.17
N ILE A 275 6.67 6.25 -11.96
CA ILE A 275 6.83 4.88 -12.42
C ILE A 275 6.96 4.90 -13.94
N THR A 276 8.12 4.55 -14.46
CA THR A 276 8.39 4.48 -15.91
C THR A 276 8.47 3.03 -16.38
N LEU A 277 7.71 2.67 -17.42
CA LEU A 277 7.84 1.39 -18.09
C LEU A 277 9.01 1.44 -19.09
N ASN A 278 10.04 0.63 -18.88
CA ASN A 278 11.21 0.56 -19.76
C ASN A 278 10.96 -0.32 -21.00
N ALA A 279 11.77 -0.16 -22.04
CA ALA A 279 11.66 -0.92 -23.28
C ALA A 279 11.94 -2.43 -23.13
N ASP A 280 12.62 -2.82 -22.05
CA ASP A 280 12.91 -4.22 -21.71
C ASP A 280 11.82 -4.87 -20.84
N GLY A 281 10.75 -4.14 -20.50
CA GLY A 281 9.64 -4.62 -19.67
C GLY A 281 9.81 -4.36 -18.16
N THR A 282 10.97 -3.87 -17.73
CA THR A 282 11.18 -3.50 -16.31
C THR A 282 10.53 -2.17 -15.98
N LEU A 283 10.30 -1.91 -14.68
CA LEU A 283 9.82 -0.62 -14.18
C LEU A 283 10.97 0.16 -13.53
N THR A 284 11.16 1.41 -13.93
CA THR A 284 11.97 2.38 -13.19
C THR A 284 11.09 3.16 -12.23
N ILE A 285 11.35 3.02 -10.93
CA ILE A 285 10.63 3.70 -9.86
C ILE A 285 11.51 4.83 -9.33
N VAL A 286 10.99 6.05 -9.33
CA VAL A 286 11.58 7.20 -8.64
C VAL A 286 10.72 7.47 -7.41
N GLY A 287 11.32 7.29 -6.22
CA GLY A 287 10.68 7.66 -4.96
C GLY A 287 10.38 9.15 -4.91
N ASP A 288 9.41 9.53 -4.09
CA ASP A 288 9.16 10.93 -3.75
C ASP A 288 10.05 11.33 -2.53
N ALA A 289 9.96 12.55 -2.04
CA ALA A 289 10.81 12.96 -0.91
C ALA A 289 10.37 12.35 0.45
N ASP A 290 9.24 11.64 0.53
CA ASP A 290 8.65 11.17 1.77
C ASP A 290 9.09 9.78 2.21
N THR A 291 9.03 9.55 3.53
CA THR A 291 9.23 8.23 4.14
C THR A 291 7.86 7.67 4.38
N GLU A 292 7.49 6.76 3.50
CA GLU A 292 6.17 6.16 3.49
C GLU A 292 6.24 4.79 2.84
N THR A 293 5.18 4.04 3.04
CA THR A 293 4.92 2.87 2.24
C THR A 293 3.73 3.18 1.35
N VAL A 294 3.92 3.01 0.04
CA VAL A 294 2.87 3.24 -0.95
C VAL A 294 2.66 1.98 -1.77
N ASN A 295 1.42 1.79 -2.19
CA ASN A 295 1.03 0.68 -3.05
C ASN A 295 0.55 1.24 -4.39
N PHE A 296 0.85 0.55 -5.48
CA PHE A 296 0.23 0.79 -6.78
C PHE A 296 -0.02 -0.55 -7.48
N THR A 297 -0.84 -0.55 -8.52
CA THR A 297 -1.10 -1.76 -9.32
C THR A 297 -0.37 -1.72 -10.65
N TYR A 298 -0.02 -2.89 -11.19
CA TYR A 298 0.26 -3.04 -12.61
C TYR A 298 -0.65 -4.12 -13.19
N LYS A 299 -1.01 -3.94 -14.46
CA LYS A 299 -1.74 -4.95 -15.23
C LYS A 299 -0.82 -5.55 -16.26
N VAL A 300 -0.81 -6.87 -16.30
CA VAL A 300 -0.01 -7.66 -17.23
C VAL A 300 -0.93 -8.49 -18.12
N ASN A 301 -0.55 -8.64 -19.38
CA ASN A 301 -1.21 -9.52 -20.33
C ASN A 301 -0.21 -10.56 -20.87
N ASN A 302 -0.73 -11.60 -21.53
CA ASN A 302 0.10 -12.65 -22.14
C ASN A 302 0.56 -12.36 -23.57
N GLY A 303 0.37 -11.13 -24.10
CA GLY A 303 0.73 -10.75 -25.47
C GLY A 303 0.06 -11.56 -26.60
N GLY A 304 -0.79 -12.55 -26.26
CA GLY A 304 -1.48 -13.42 -27.20
C GLY A 304 -2.86 -12.90 -27.52
N GLY A 305 -3.37 -13.19 -28.74
CA GLY A 305 -4.70 -12.75 -29.21
C GLY A 305 -5.91 -13.25 -28.39
N ASN A 306 -5.69 -13.98 -27.29
CA ASN A 306 -6.73 -14.43 -26.36
C ASN A 306 -7.00 -13.43 -25.22
N GLY A 307 -6.19 -12.38 -25.06
CA GLY A 307 -6.52 -11.23 -24.19
C GLY A 307 -6.58 -11.49 -22.68
N ILE A 308 -5.98 -12.59 -22.18
CA ILE A 308 -5.93 -12.88 -20.75
C ILE A 308 -5.02 -11.84 -20.08
N SER A 309 -5.50 -11.25 -19.00
CA SER A 309 -4.75 -10.32 -18.17
C SER A 309 -4.99 -10.59 -16.69
N ASP A 310 -4.08 -10.11 -15.87
CA ASP A 310 -4.21 -10.09 -14.42
C ASP A 310 -3.56 -8.81 -13.91
N VAL A 311 -3.88 -8.49 -12.66
CA VAL A 311 -3.34 -7.34 -11.93
C VAL A 311 -2.54 -7.87 -10.75
N ALA A 312 -1.50 -7.15 -10.37
CA ALA A 312 -0.78 -7.35 -9.11
C ALA A 312 -0.38 -6.02 -8.49
N PHE A 313 -0.02 -6.07 -7.21
CA PHE A 313 0.43 -4.90 -6.45
C PHE A 313 1.94 -4.81 -6.44
N VAL A 314 2.45 -3.58 -6.43
CA VAL A 314 3.82 -3.28 -6.04
C VAL A 314 3.78 -2.41 -4.78
N THR A 315 4.43 -2.89 -3.73
CA THR A 315 4.61 -2.14 -2.47
C THR A 315 5.98 -1.46 -2.48
N ILE A 316 6.00 -0.13 -2.44
CA ILE A 316 7.22 0.67 -2.30
C ILE A 316 7.41 1.03 -0.84
N ASN A 317 8.59 0.74 -0.28
CA ASN A 317 8.98 1.15 1.06
C ASN A 317 10.11 2.19 0.99
N GLN A 318 9.83 3.40 1.45
CA GLN A 318 10.81 4.49 1.54
C GLN A 318 11.34 4.62 2.96
N VAL A 319 12.65 4.41 3.16
CA VAL A 319 13.27 4.26 4.50
C VAL A 319 14.33 5.35 4.82
N PRO A 320 14.40 5.90 6.06
CA PRO A 320 15.34 6.97 6.44
C PRO A 320 16.78 6.45 6.70
N CYS A 321 17.82 7.23 6.36
CA CYS A 321 19.24 6.78 6.37
C CYS A 321 20.26 7.82 6.90
N PHE A 322 21.38 7.35 7.45
CA PHE A 322 22.57 8.14 7.78
C PHE A 322 23.48 8.29 6.56
N VAL A 323 24.31 9.33 6.46
CA VAL A 323 25.38 9.38 5.44
C VAL A 323 26.61 8.61 5.93
N ALA A 324 27.26 7.82 5.07
CA ALA A 324 28.50 7.12 5.40
C ALA A 324 29.58 8.09 5.90
N GLY A 325 30.36 7.63 6.88
CA GLY A 325 31.28 8.46 7.66
C GLY A 325 30.65 9.06 8.91
N THR A 326 29.31 9.09 9.02
CA THR A 326 28.63 9.46 10.27
C THR A 326 29.04 8.52 11.38
N ARG A 327 29.57 9.05 12.49
CA ARG A 327 29.98 8.22 13.62
C ARG A 327 28.85 8.05 14.62
N ILE A 328 28.61 6.81 15.02
CA ILE A 328 27.61 6.41 16.00
C ILE A 328 28.33 6.07 17.31
N ALA A 329 27.75 6.47 18.44
CA ALA A 329 28.31 6.17 19.75
C ALA A 329 28.15 4.68 20.08
N THR A 330 29.25 4.02 20.39
CA THR A 330 29.32 2.65 20.91
C THR A 330 29.97 2.68 22.31
N PRO A 331 29.90 1.58 23.09
CA PRO A 331 30.60 1.49 24.37
C PRO A 331 32.11 1.76 24.30
N ASP A 332 32.73 1.45 23.15
CA ASP A 332 34.17 1.60 22.92
C ASP A 332 34.55 2.95 22.28
N GLY A 333 33.56 3.82 22.04
CA GLY A 333 33.74 5.15 21.47
C GLY A 333 32.91 5.37 20.22
N MET A 334 33.29 6.37 19.42
CA MET A 334 32.58 6.70 18.18
C MET A 334 33.05 5.80 17.04
N ALA A 335 32.14 5.09 16.39
CA ALA A 335 32.41 4.20 15.25
C ALA A 335 31.63 4.64 14.01
N ALA A 336 32.25 4.61 12.82
CA ALA A 336 31.56 4.97 11.59
C ALA A 336 30.41 4.01 11.30
N VAL A 337 29.25 4.52 10.87
CA VAL A 337 28.01 3.75 10.72
C VAL A 337 28.15 2.60 9.71
N GLU A 338 28.91 2.79 8.64
CA GLU A 338 29.20 1.78 7.60
C GLU A 338 30.14 0.65 8.06
N ALA A 339 30.81 0.83 9.21
CA ALA A 339 31.68 -0.15 9.82
C ALA A 339 30.95 -1.04 10.85
N LEU A 340 29.72 -0.67 11.22
CA LEU A 340 28.92 -1.42 12.19
C LEU A 340 28.26 -2.64 11.56
N ALA A 341 28.38 -3.78 12.24
CA ALA A 341 27.81 -5.06 11.84
C ALA A 341 26.73 -5.53 12.82
N PRO A 342 25.82 -6.42 12.39
CA PRO A 342 24.91 -7.10 13.29
C PRO A 342 25.66 -7.75 14.47
N GLY A 343 25.16 -7.52 15.68
CA GLY A 343 25.76 -7.94 16.94
C GLY A 343 26.61 -6.85 17.64
N ASP A 344 27.08 -5.83 16.92
CA ASP A 344 27.81 -4.72 17.54
C ASP A 344 26.91 -3.92 18.48
N LEU A 345 27.47 -3.49 19.61
CA LEU A 345 26.74 -2.71 20.61
C LEU A 345 26.78 -1.22 20.27
N VAL A 346 25.60 -0.60 20.19
CA VAL A 346 25.43 0.85 20.02
C VAL A 346 24.78 1.43 21.26
N LEU A 347 25.28 2.57 21.72
CA LEU A 347 24.68 3.29 22.85
C LEU A 347 23.35 3.92 22.42
N THR A 348 22.28 3.48 23.08
CA THR A 348 20.95 4.07 22.95
C THR A 348 20.64 4.97 24.13
N LYS A 349 19.70 5.88 23.93
CA LYS A 349 19.32 6.89 24.91
C LYS A 349 18.57 6.28 26.11
N ASP A 350 17.69 5.32 25.85
CA ASP A 350 16.71 4.84 26.85
C ASP A 350 17.08 3.47 27.44
N GLU A 351 17.77 2.61 26.67
CA GLU A 351 17.98 1.20 27.02
C GLU A 351 19.46 0.82 27.15
N GLY A 352 20.36 1.81 27.23
CA GLY A 352 21.80 1.56 27.32
C GLY A 352 22.37 1.00 26.01
N ALA A 353 23.43 0.18 26.08
CA ALA A 353 24.03 -0.39 24.89
C ALA A 353 23.16 -1.53 24.33
N GLN A 354 22.68 -1.39 23.09
CA GLN A 354 21.84 -2.38 22.44
C GLN A 354 22.55 -2.99 21.23
N PRO A 355 22.38 -4.31 20.97
CA PRO A 355 22.97 -4.97 19.82
C PRO A 355 22.26 -4.55 18.53
N LEU A 356 23.05 -4.19 17.53
CA LEU A 356 22.54 -4.02 16.18
C LEU A 356 22.00 -5.33 15.64
N ARG A 357 20.83 -5.28 15.03
CA ARG A 357 20.21 -6.45 14.39
C ARG A 357 20.47 -6.47 12.90
N TRP A 358 20.56 -5.29 12.29
CA TRP A 358 20.81 -5.18 10.87
C TRP A 358 21.51 -3.86 10.52
N SER A 359 22.32 -3.90 9.46
CA SER A 359 22.84 -2.72 8.78
C SER A 359 22.78 -2.88 7.27
N GLY A 360 22.45 -1.79 6.56
CA GLY A 360 22.35 -1.77 5.09
C GLY A 360 22.91 -0.49 4.50
N ARG A 361 23.44 -0.54 3.27
CA ARG A 361 24.07 0.63 2.61
C ARG A 361 23.64 0.79 1.15
N ARG A 362 23.62 2.02 0.64
CA ARG A 362 23.32 2.34 -0.77
C ARG A 362 24.03 3.61 -1.24
N LEU A 363 24.55 3.62 -2.46
CA LEU A 363 25.14 4.79 -3.10
C LEU A 363 24.13 5.44 -4.08
N VAL A 364 23.90 6.74 -3.99
CA VAL A 364 22.97 7.50 -4.87
C VAL A 364 23.55 8.86 -5.28
N PRO A 365 23.09 9.46 -6.39
CA PRO A 365 23.43 10.85 -6.72
C PRO A 365 22.93 11.83 -5.66
N ALA A 366 23.72 12.84 -5.31
CA ALA A 366 23.37 13.81 -4.26
C ALA A 366 22.73 15.07 -4.88
N GLU A 367 21.55 14.95 -5.48
CA GLU A 367 20.88 16.03 -6.21
C GLU A 367 19.42 16.20 -5.75
N GLY A 368 18.91 17.44 -5.73
CA GLY A 368 17.49 17.70 -5.44
C GLY A 368 17.03 17.13 -4.10
N ASP A 369 16.00 16.28 -4.11
CA ASP A 369 15.48 15.63 -2.90
C ASP A 369 16.36 14.49 -2.37
N PHE A 370 17.43 14.14 -3.07
CA PHE A 370 18.41 13.13 -2.67
C PHE A 370 19.67 13.76 -2.08
N ALA A 371 19.76 15.09 -2.12
CA ALA A 371 20.85 15.83 -1.53
C ALA A 371 20.78 15.73 0.01
N PRO A 372 21.85 15.31 0.69
CA PRO A 372 21.86 15.19 2.14
C PRO A 372 21.60 16.52 2.84
N ILE A 373 21.02 16.44 4.03
CA ILE A 373 20.89 17.58 4.94
C ILE A 373 22.10 17.59 5.86
N ARG A 374 22.89 18.65 5.75
CA ARG A 374 24.00 18.96 6.63
C ARG A 374 23.49 19.77 7.82
N ILE A 375 23.70 19.24 9.02
CA ILE A 375 23.51 19.94 10.29
C ILE A 375 24.88 20.33 10.81
N THR A 376 25.13 21.64 10.88
CA THR A 376 26.42 22.19 11.34
C THR A 376 26.66 21.82 12.80
N ALA A 377 27.90 21.54 13.17
CA ALA A 377 28.28 21.24 14.56
C ALA A 377 27.76 22.32 15.53
N GLY A 378 27.18 21.91 16.66
CA GLY A 378 26.69 22.83 17.67
C GLY A 378 25.25 23.35 17.49
N THR A 379 24.57 23.03 16.37
CA THR A 379 23.24 23.59 16.04
C THR A 379 22.18 23.25 17.08
N PHE A 380 22.16 22.02 17.59
CA PHE A 380 21.19 21.53 18.58
C PHE A 380 21.87 21.15 19.90
N GLY A 381 22.91 21.90 20.29
CA GLY A 381 23.74 21.61 21.45
C GLY A 381 25.06 20.92 21.10
N PRO A 382 25.77 20.32 22.06
CA PRO A 382 27.10 19.76 21.83
C PRO A 382 27.06 18.52 20.92
N HIS A 383 27.38 18.69 19.64
CA HIS A 383 27.52 17.60 18.66
C HIS A 383 28.47 18.02 17.52
N GLY A 384 29.05 17.03 16.85
CA GLY A 384 29.83 17.18 15.62
C GLY A 384 28.95 17.52 14.41
N GLU A 385 29.58 17.76 13.27
CA GLU A 385 28.85 17.95 12.02
C GLU A 385 28.18 16.64 11.60
N LEU A 386 26.89 16.69 11.24
CA LEU A 386 26.09 15.51 10.93
C LEU A 386 25.43 15.66 9.57
N TRP A 387 25.44 14.59 8.79
CA TRP A 387 24.82 14.52 7.47
C TRP A 387 23.80 13.39 7.46
N LEU A 388 22.57 13.72 7.08
CA LEU A 388 21.43 12.80 7.12
C LEU A 388 20.69 12.79 5.78
N SER A 389 19.95 11.71 5.51
CA SER A 389 18.92 11.79 4.47
C SER A 389 17.82 12.77 4.90
N PRO A 390 17.13 13.44 3.97
CA PRO A 390 16.17 14.51 4.31
C PRO A 390 15.08 14.11 5.30
N GLN A 391 14.62 12.87 5.30
CA GLN A 391 13.54 12.41 6.19
C GLN A 391 14.03 11.83 7.52
N HIS A 392 15.34 11.62 7.67
CA HIS A 392 15.89 11.08 8.90
C HIS A 392 15.60 12.02 10.07
N ARG A 393 15.05 11.48 11.16
CA ARG A 393 14.60 12.33 12.27
C ARG A 393 15.65 12.53 13.33
N VAL A 394 15.71 13.77 13.80
CA VAL A 394 16.53 14.22 14.92
C VAL A 394 15.63 14.45 16.12
N LEU A 395 16.12 14.06 17.30
CA LEU A 395 15.42 14.32 18.56
C LEU A 395 15.54 15.80 18.93
N VAL A 396 14.41 16.48 18.99
CA VAL A 396 14.29 17.86 19.44
C VAL A 396 13.72 17.87 20.86
N ARG A 397 14.38 18.58 21.76
CA ARG A 397 13.92 18.83 23.13
C ARG A 397 13.66 20.31 23.28
N ASP A 398 12.40 20.70 23.39
CA ASP A 398 12.01 22.10 23.49
C ASP A 398 10.80 22.23 24.43
N PRO A 399 10.77 23.20 25.37
CA PRO A 399 9.59 23.45 26.20
C PRO A 399 8.32 23.72 25.38
N LEU A 400 8.46 24.27 24.17
CA LEU A 400 7.35 24.48 23.26
C LEU A 400 6.81 23.17 22.69
N ALA A 401 7.63 22.13 22.54
CA ALA A 401 7.17 20.81 22.14
C ALA A 401 6.24 20.21 23.20
N GLU A 402 6.57 20.38 24.49
CA GLU A 402 5.71 19.96 25.60
C GLU A 402 4.39 20.74 25.59
N LEU A 403 4.45 22.05 25.37
CA LEU A 403 3.26 22.91 25.31
C LEU A 403 2.33 22.58 24.12
N LEU A 404 2.90 22.34 22.94
CA LEU A 404 2.13 22.13 21.70
C LEU A 404 1.65 20.70 21.52
N PHE A 405 2.45 19.71 21.93
CA PHE A 405 2.24 18.31 21.59
C PHE A 405 2.08 17.40 22.81
N GLY A 406 2.31 17.91 24.02
CA GLY A 406 2.25 17.13 25.27
C GLY A 406 3.49 16.28 25.54
N ASP A 407 4.53 16.39 24.72
CA ASP A 407 5.76 15.62 24.80
C ASP A 407 6.99 16.54 24.88
N ALA A 408 7.85 16.36 25.89
CA ALA A 408 9.08 17.15 26.04
C ALA A 408 10.18 16.79 25.03
N GLU A 409 10.04 15.65 24.34
CA GLU A 409 10.97 15.20 23.30
C GLU A 409 10.17 14.72 22.09
N VAL A 410 10.51 15.23 20.91
CA VAL A 410 9.84 14.90 19.64
C VAL A 410 10.87 14.61 18.56
N LEU A 411 10.51 13.83 17.54
CA LEU A 411 11.35 13.48 16.40
C LEU A 411 10.93 14.28 15.17
N VAL A 412 11.85 15.10 14.66
CA VAL A 412 11.62 16.00 13.52
C VAL A 412 12.52 15.62 12.35
N ALA A 413 11.95 15.51 11.15
CA ALA A 413 12.70 15.18 9.94
C ALA A 413 13.74 16.27 9.62
N ALA A 414 14.94 15.87 9.18
CA ALA A 414 16.03 16.80 8.90
C ALA A 414 15.65 17.88 7.87
N LYS A 415 14.82 17.56 6.87
CA LYS A 415 14.32 18.51 5.86
C LYS A 415 13.47 19.62 6.47
N ASP A 416 12.71 19.31 7.52
CA ASP A 416 11.82 20.26 8.19
C ASP A 416 12.60 21.18 9.16
N LEU A 417 13.87 20.85 9.43
CA LEU A 417 14.81 21.67 10.21
C LEU A 417 15.61 22.65 9.33
N VAL A 418 15.50 22.57 7.99
CA VAL A 418 16.30 23.39 7.07
C VAL A 418 15.98 24.88 7.25
N ASN A 419 17.02 25.65 7.54
CA ASN A 419 16.91 27.09 7.81
C ASN A 419 17.86 27.94 6.93
N GLY A 420 18.56 27.30 5.99
CA GLY A 420 19.46 27.96 5.05
C GLY A 420 20.79 28.46 5.65
N THR A 421 21.04 28.22 6.94
CA THR A 421 22.26 28.67 7.63
C THR A 421 22.95 27.51 8.34
N THR A 422 22.43 27.06 9.49
CA THR A 422 23.02 26.00 10.30
C THR A 422 22.54 24.62 9.88
N VAL A 423 21.35 24.53 9.27
CA VAL A 423 20.80 23.31 8.66
C VAL A 423 20.55 23.59 7.18
N THR A 424 21.28 22.89 6.31
CA THR A 424 21.33 23.16 4.87
C THR A 424 21.28 21.87 4.07
N ARG A 425 20.56 21.87 2.95
CA ARG A 425 20.65 20.83 1.93
C ARG A 425 21.92 21.04 1.09
N VAL A 426 22.67 19.98 0.83
CA VAL A 426 23.96 20.05 0.12
C VAL A 426 23.99 19.12 -1.08
N GLU A 427 24.01 19.69 -2.28
CA GLU A 427 24.13 18.92 -3.52
C GLU A 427 25.59 18.52 -3.81
N GLY A 428 25.78 17.43 -4.56
CA GLY A 428 27.08 16.88 -4.91
C GLY A 428 27.00 15.71 -5.89
N ALA A 429 28.11 14.98 -6.07
CA ALA A 429 28.18 13.90 -7.05
C ALA A 429 27.45 12.62 -6.59
N MET A 430 27.98 11.93 -5.58
CA MET A 430 27.39 10.71 -5.03
C MET A 430 27.46 10.76 -3.50
N VAL A 431 26.43 10.26 -2.83
CA VAL A 431 26.33 10.10 -1.39
C VAL A 431 26.01 8.64 -1.06
N GLU A 432 26.72 8.07 -0.09
CA GLU A 432 26.41 6.74 0.43
C GLU A 432 25.55 6.88 1.69
N TYR A 433 24.42 6.21 1.70
CA TYR A 433 23.46 6.18 2.79
C TYR A 433 23.50 4.82 3.51
N VAL A 434 23.39 4.83 4.84
CA VAL A 434 23.50 3.66 5.71
C VAL A 434 22.33 3.61 6.70
N HIS A 435 21.76 2.42 6.87
CA HIS A 435 20.67 2.14 7.81
C HIS A 435 21.14 1.21 8.90
N ILE A 436 20.57 1.36 10.10
CA ILE A 436 20.82 0.47 11.24
C ILE A 436 19.52 0.23 12.02
N LEU A 437 19.29 -1.03 12.41
CA LEU A 437 18.07 -1.51 13.07
C LEU A 437 18.40 -2.25 14.37
N PHE A 438 17.51 -2.16 15.36
CA PHE A 438 17.59 -2.81 16.67
C PHE A 438 16.35 -3.70 16.91
N ASP A 439 16.19 -4.29 18.09
CA ASP A 439 14.96 -5.04 18.45
C ASP A 439 13.73 -4.15 18.63
N ARG A 440 13.97 -2.88 18.95
CA ARG A 440 12.96 -1.84 19.14
C ARG A 440 13.49 -0.56 18.50
N HIS A 441 12.63 0.35 18.12
CA HIS A 441 13.03 1.67 17.68
C HIS A 441 13.82 2.37 18.79
N GLN A 442 15.05 2.77 18.50
CA GLN A 442 15.94 3.42 19.44
C GLN A 442 16.17 4.86 19.05
N VAL A 443 16.42 5.71 20.04
CA VAL A 443 17.15 6.96 19.83
C VAL A 443 18.61 6.69 20.15
N ILE A 444 19.50 7.00 19.22
CA ILE A 444 20.94 6.79 19.33
C ILE A 444 21.69 8.11 19.21
N TRP A 445 23.00 8.09 19.42
CA TRP A 445 23.86 9.26 19.29
C TRP A 445 24.68 9.20 18.00
N SER A 446 24.31 10.00 17.00
CA SER A 446 25.05 10.18 15.75
C SER A 446 25.82 11.50 15.80
N GLU A 447 27.15 11.44 15.77
CA GLU A 447 28.04 12.59 15.96
C GLU A 447 27.78 13.33 17.29
N GLY A 448 27.21 12.64 18.28
CA GLY A 448 26.80 13.23 19.56
C GLY A 448 25.42 13.92 19.54
N LEU A 449 24.74 13.98 18.39
CA LEU A 449 23.36 14.43 18.30
C LEU A 449 22.40 13.23 18.41
N ALA A 450 21.32 13.38 19.18
CA ALA A 450 20.32 12.34 19.31
C ALA A 450 19.48 12.23 18.02
N SER A 451 19.50 11.06 17.40
CA SER A 451 18.78 10.75 16.15
C SER A 451 18.13 9.38 16.24
N GLU A 452 17.18 9.13 15.37
CA GLU A 452 16.45 7.88 15.36
C GLU A 452 17.26 6.73 14.73
N SER A 453 17.08 5.50 15.21
CA SER A 453 17.47 4.31 14.44
C SER A 453 16.44 4.07 13.33
N PHE A 454 16.66 3.08 12.47
CA PHE A 454 15.61 2.71 11.54
C PHE A 454 14.33 2.29 12.31
N LEU A 455 13.22 2.98 12.04
CA LEU A 455 11.87 2.59 12.43
C LEU A 455 11.18 1.99 11.21
N PRO A 456 11.21 0.67 11.04
CA PRO A 456 10.41 0.03 10.01
C PRO A 456 8.93 0.23 10.34
N GLY A 457 8.19 0.79 9.38
CA GLY A 457 6.73 0.75 9.44
C GLY A 457 6.24 -0.70 9.46
N PRO A 458 4.96 -0.94 9.83
CA PRO A 458 4.36 -2.29 9.80
C PRO A 458 4.59 -3.02 8.47
N GLN A 459 4.68 -2.27 7.37
CA GLN A 459 4.94 -2.77 6.01
C GLN A 459 6.44 -2.93 5.68
N ALA A 460 7.33 -2.08 6.21
CA ALA A 460 8.78 -2.18 5.95
C ALA A 460 9.42 -3.43 6.60
N MET A 461 8.87 -3.92 7.71
CA MET A 461 9.32 -5.16 8.38
C MET A 461 9.15 -6.43 7.51
N ARG A 462 8.15 -6.44 6.62
CA ARG A 462 7.86 -7.55 5.70
C ARG A 462 8.64 -7.47 4.39
N SER A 463 9.29 -6.33 4.14
CA SER A 463 9.78 -5.88 2.82
C SER A 463 11.29 -5.95 2.65
N PHE A 464 11.97 -6.63 3.57
CA PHE A 464 13.35 -7.07 3.39
C PHE A 464 13.38 -8.19 2.32
N ASP A 465 14.49 -8.37 1.59
CA ASP A 465 14.56 -9.39 0.53
C ASP A 465 14.22 -10.81 1.07
N ALA A 466 13.67 -11.72 0.25
CA ALA A 466 13.23 -13.05 0.71
C ALA A 466 14.28 -13.90 1.48
N PRO A 467 15.59 -13.88 1.14
CA PRO A 467 16.64 -14.52 1.96
C PRO A 467 16.90 -13.79 3.28
N MET A 468 16.72 -12.46 3.27
CA MET A 468 16.97 -11.55 4.39
C MET A 468 15.84 -11.61 5.43
N VAL A 469 14.59 -11.75 4.99
CA VAL A 469 13.44 -12.03 5.86
C VAL A 469 13.56 -13.42 6.49
N ALA A 470 14.03 -14.43 5.74
CA ALA A 470 14.27 -15.76 6.31
C ALA A 470 15.36 -15.72 7.40
N GLU A 471 16.41 -14.92 7.21
CA GLU A 471 17.48 -14.70 8.19
C GLU A 471 16.98 -13.91 9.42
N ILE A 472 16.27 -12.79 9.22
CA ILE A 472 15.68 -12.00 10.30
C ILE A 472 14.64 -12.81 11.08
N ARG A 473 13.78 -13.61 10.41
CA ARG A 473 12.81 -14.51 11.07
C ARG A 473 13.48 -15.67 11.80
N ALA A 474 14.60 -16.19 11.29
CA ALA A 474 15.36 -17.25 11.96
C ALA A 474 16.11 -16.74 13.20
N LEU A 475 16.53 -15.47 13.18
CA LEU A 475 17.23 -14.82 14.29
C LEU A 475 16.28 -14.18 15.32
N PHE A 476 15.11 -13.71 14.89
CA PHE A 476 14.13 -12.97 15.70
C PHE A 476 12.68 -13.43 15.41
N PRO A 477 12.24 -14.57 15.98
CA PRO A 477 10.88 -15.09 15.80
C PRO A 477 9.79 -14.11 16.24
N GLU A 478 10.05 -13.25 17.23
CA GLU A 478 9.12 -12.23 17.73
C GLU A 478 8.89 -11.04 16.78
N LEU A 479 9.78 -10.86 15.81
CA LEU A 479 9.64 -9.88 14.72
C LEU A 479 8.92 -10.48 13.51
N ASP A 480 8.52 -11.76 13.59
CA ASP A 480 7.71 -12.42 12.57
C ASP A 480 6.36 -11.70 12.44
N PRO A 481 6.06 -11.10 11.29
CA PRO A 481 4.81 -10.40 11.09
C PRO A 481 3.58 -11.32 11.11
N ALA A 482 3.77 -12.65 11.03
CA ALA A 482 2.71 -13.65 11.08
C ALA A 482 2.54 -14.31 12.47
N THR A 483 3.53 -14.26 13.35
CA THR A 483 3.49 -14.96 14.67
C THR A 483 3.94 -14.11 15.88
N GLY A 484 4.44 -12.89 15.66
CA GLY A 484 5.02 -11.99 16.67
C GLY A 484 4.22 -10.70 16.92
N HIS A 485 4.60 -9.94 17.96
CA HIS A 485 3.88 -8.75 18.45
C HIS A 485 4.01 -7.49 17.55
N GLY A 486 4.67 -7.60 16.38
CA GLY A 486 5.07 -6.47 15.54
C GLY A 486 6.32 -5.76 16.06
N TYR A 487 6.95 -4.93 15.21
CA TYR A 487 8.06 -4.07 15.63
C TYR A 487 7.56 -3.01 16.62
N SER A 488 8.45 -2.50 17.48
CA SER A 488 8.02 -1.56 18.52
C SER A 488 7.47 -0.26 17.93
N PRO A 489 6.58 0.44 18.66
CA PRO A 489 6.22 1.83 18.34
C PRO A 489 7.45 2.74 18.29
N ALA A 490 7.27 3.93 17.71
CA ALA A 490 8.30 4.94 17.71
C ALA A 490 8.75 5.29 19.15
N ALA A 491 10.06 5.40 19.38
CA ALA A 491 10.60 5.75 20.69
C ALA A 491 10.07 7.09 21.22
N ARG A 492 9.73 8.02 20.33
CA ARG A 492 9.15 9.33 20.62
C ARG A 492 8.14 9.71 19.54
N ARG A 493 7.31 10.73 19.83
CA ARG A 493 6.34 11.28 18.88
C ARG A 493 7.03 11.83 17.64
N LEU A 494 6.56 11.39 16.47
CA LEU A 494 7.02 11.88 15.18
C LEU A 494 6.20 13.13 14.80
N LEU A 495 6.85 14.26 14.51
CA LEU A 495 6.14 15.44 14.01
C LEU A 495 5.95 15.37 12.49
N ARG A 496 4.78 15.80 12.02
CA ARG A 496 4.54 16.10 10.60
C ARG A 496 5.16 17.45 10.23
N GLY A 497 5.43 17.68 8.94
CA GLY A 497 6.12 18.90 8.50
C GLY A 497 5.47 20.20 8.97
N PHE A 498 4.13 20.29 8.95
CA PHE A 498 3.42 21.45 9.47
C PHE A 498 3.49 21.58 11.00
N GLU A 499 3.57 20.48 11.75
CA GLU A 499 3.75 20.50 13.21
C GLU A 499 5.16 20.98 13.55
N ALA A 500 6.17 20.52 12.81
CA ALA A 500 7.54 21.01 12.91
C ALA A 500 7.63 22.51 12.58
N GLN A 501 6.95 22.97 11.53
CA GLN A 501 6.89 24.40 11.20
C GLN A 501 6.33 25.22 12.36
N VAL A 502 5.24 24.78 13.01
CA VAL A 502 4.68 25.49 14.17
C VAL A 502 5.69 25.54 15.33
N LEU A 503 6.41 24.45 15.58
CA LEU A 503 7.43 24.38 16.62
C LEU A 503 8.59 25.36 16.37
N PHE A 504 9.00 25.55 15.12
CA PHE A 504 10.11 26.43 14.74
C PHE A 504 9.67 27.82 14.25
N SER A 505 8.36 28.07 14.10
CA SER A 505 7.82 29.38 13.75
C SER A 505 7.64 30.22 15.01
N GLN A 506 8.53 31.18 15.25
CA GLN A 506 8.12 32.43 15.89
C GLN A 506 8.79 33.66 15.27
N PRO A 507 8.11 34.82 15.31
CA PRO A 507 8.56 36.06 14.70
C PRO A 507 9.81 36.61 15.40
N GLN A 508 10.67 37.28 14.65
CA GLN A 508 11.59 38.25 15.24
C GLN A 508 10.77 39.20 16.13
N ALA A 509 10.98 39.13 17.45
CA ALA A 509 10.50 40.17 18.35
C ALA A 509 11.10 41.50 17.89
N ALA A 510 10.22 42.46 17.59
CA ALA A 510 10.57 43.82 17.15
C ALA A 510 11.26 44.63 18.26
#